data_AF-A0A971JES3-F1
#
_entry.id   AF-A0A971JES3-F1
#
_cell.length_a   1.000
_cell.length_b   1.000
_cell.length_c   1.000
_cell.angle_alpha   90.00
_cell.angle_beta   90.00
_cell.angle_gamma   90.00
#
_symmetry.space_group_name_H-M   'P 1'
#
loop_
_entity.id
_entity.type
_entity.pdbx_description
1 polymer ?
#
loop_
_entity_poly.entity_id
_entity_poly.type
_entity_poly.pdbx_seq_one_letter_code
_entity_poly.pdbx_strand_id
1 'polypeptide(L)'
;MKGLEKVSSQLMFAQKGFMNTTIDDLTKSAGVSHGNFFVHYSKREDLIINAIEKIGKSIYERFLALADEDMELEYILNAHLEAIKEYEPLYYFMVAEGVFLPEQARTAFFVLQNGIRHWMKKTSSHKCRDVCPFNFGTENRIFERLLK
;
A
#
# COMPACT_ATOMS: atom_id res chain seq x y z
N MET A 1 19.59 4.91 1.54
CA MET A 1 18.23 4.55 2.02
C MET A 1 17.68 5.42 3.16
N LYS A 2 18.38 5.68 4.29
CA LYS A 2 17.74 6.27 5.51
C LYS A 2 17.10 7.68 5.38
N GLY A 3 17.45 8.51 4.39
CA GLY A 3 16.96 9.90 4.28
C GLY A 3 15.68 10.10 3.47
N LEU A 4 15.56 9.45 2.30
CA LEU A 4 14.44 9.68 1.35
C LEU A 4 13.16 8.91 1.73
N GLU A 5 13.28 7.74 2.37
CA GLU A 5 12.15 6.83 2.55
C GLU A 5 11.34 7.05 3.83
N LYS A 6 11.93 7.61 4.90
CA LYS A 6 11.39 7.35 6.24
C LYS A 6 10.45 8.42 6.78
N VAL A 7 10.49 9.67 6.31
CA VAL A 7 9.68 10.75 6.91
C VAL A 7 9.24 11.83 5.91
N SER A 8 10.01 12.14 4.87
CA SER A 8 9.77 13.35 4.06
C SER A 8 8.73 13.19 2.94
N SER A 9 8.82 12.12 2.13
CA SER A 9 8.05 12.00 0.89
C SER A 9 6.56 11.76 1.12
N GLN A 10 6.24 10.88 2.07
CA GLN A 10 4.87 10.58 2.46
C GLN A 10 4.16 11.79 3.07
N LEU A 11 4.86 12.55 3.93
CA LEU A 11 4.34 13.78 4.52
C LEU A 11 4.19 14.90 3.48
N MET A 12 5.13 15.04 2.54
CA MET A 12 5.01 16.05 1.49
C MET A 12 3.84 15.77 0.54
N PHE A 13 3.65 14.52 0.12
CA PHE A 13 2.47 14.17 -0.68
C PHE A 13 1.17 14.36 0.11
N ALA A 14 1.15 14.05 1.42
CA ALA A 14 -0.02 14.28 2.25
C ALA A 14 -0.34 15.78 2.48
N GLN A 15 0.68 16.66 2.49
CA GLN A 15 0.51 18.09 2.77
C GLN A 15 0.29 18.95 1.51
N LYS A 16 1.06 18.71 0.44
CA LYS A 16 1.01 19.49 -0.80
C LYS A 16 0.19 18.82 -1.92
N GLY A 17 -0.11 17.54 -1.78
CA GLY A 17 -0.65 16.71 -2.85
C GLY A 17 0.42 16.28 -3.85
N PHE A 18 0.12 15.26 -4.66
CA PHE A 18 1.08 14.69 -5.61
C PHE A 18 1.45 15.67 -6.72
N MET A 19 0.43 16.32 -7.28
CA MET A 19 0.61 17.21 -8.44
C MET A 19 1.52 18.39 -8.14
N ASN A 20 1.41 18.97 -6.94
CA ASN A 20 2.15 20.17 -6.54
C ASN A 20 3.51 19.86 -5.87
N THR A 21 3.84 18.58 -5.65
CA THR A 21 5.10 18.18 -5.03
C THR A 21 6.18 18.00 -6.09
N THR A 22 7.26 18.78 -6.00
CA THR A 22 8.41 18.71 -6.92
C THR A 22 9.53 17.80 -6.39
N ILE A 23 10.45 17.36 -7.26
CA ILE A 23 11.66 16.62 -6.82
C ILE A 23 12.51 17.48 -5.88
N ASP A 24 12.60 18.78 -6.14
CA ASP A 24 13.33 19.73 -5.30
C ASP A 24 12.72 19.81 -3.88
N ASP A 25 11.39 19.90 -3.77
CA ASP A 25 10.68 19.83 -2.48
C ASP A 25 11.03 18.53 -1.73
N LEU A 26 10.96 17.39 -2.42
CA LEU A 26 11.24 16.06 -1.85
C LEU A 26 12.68 15.97 -1.32
N THR A 27 13.64 16.43 -2.12
CA THR A 27 15.07 16.37 -1.78
C THR A 27 15.44 17.34 -0.65
N LYS A 28 14.88 18.55 -0.65
CA LYS A 28 15.06 19.54 0.42
C LYS A 28 14.50 19.02 1.74
N SER A 29 13.27 18.52 1.73
CA SER A 29 12.63 17.97 2.92
C SER A 29 13.33 16.69 3.43
N ALA A 30 13.94 15.90 2.54
CA ALA A 30 14.73 14.72 2.92
C ALA A 30 16.19 15.04 3.31
N GLY A 31 16.64 16.30 3.21
CA GLY A 31 18.01 16.70 3.51
C GLY A 31 19.06 16.05 2.59
N VAL A 32 18.69 15.75 1.34
CA VAL A 32 19.57 15.11 0.35
C VAL A 32 19.76 16.00 -0.88
N SER A 33 20.82 15.73 -1.65
CA SER A 33 21.04 16.44 -2.92
C SER A 33 20.04 16.00 -4.00
N HIS A 34 19.82 16.87 -4.98
CA HIS A 34 18.99 16.56 -6.14
C HIS A 34 19.52 15.36 -6.96
N GLY A 35 20.85 15.19 -7.03
CA GLY A 35 21.48 14.04 -7.66
C GLY A 35 21.22 12.72 -6.93
N ASN A 36 21.10 12.75 -5.60
CA ASN A 36 20.82 11.56 -4.79
C ASN A 36 19.42 10.96 -5.07
N PHE A 37 18.47 11.80 -5.49
CA PHE A 37 17.16 11.33 -5.95
C PHE A 37 17.31 10.42 -7.18
N PHE A 38 18.03 10.90 -8.20
CA PHE A 38 18.17 10.22 -9.48
C PHE A 38 19.03 8.95 -9.44
N VAL A 39 19.77 8.72 -8.35
CA VAL A 39 20.43 7.43 -8.09
C VAL A 39 19.40 6.32 -7.87
N HIS A 40 18.22 6.65 -7.33
CA HIS A 40 17.22 5.68 -6.90
C HIS A 40 15.93 5.73 -7.72
N TYR A 41 15.55 6.91 -8.18
CA TYR A 41 14.27 7.14 -8.83
C TYR A 41 14.49 7.99 -10.08
N SER A 42 14.00 7.51 -11.22
CA SER A 42 14.12 8.28 -12.47
C SER A 42 13.11 9.43 -12.49
N LYS A 43 11.98 9.26 -11.81
CA LYS A 43 10.89 10.22 -11.71
C LYS A 43 10.19 10.14 -10.35
N ARG A 44 9.45 11.18 -9.97
CA ARG A 44 8.69 11.25 -8.69
C ARG A 44 7.62 10.18 -8.55
N GLU A 45 7.12 9.68 -9.68
CA GLU A 45 6.16 8.59 -9.77
C GLU A 45 6.76 7.28 -9.23
N ASP A 46 8.04 7.03 -9.46
CA ASP A 46 8.72 5.82 -8.97
C ASP A 46 8.77 5.81 -7.44
N LEU A 47 8.91 6.99 -6.83
CA LEU A 47 8.92 7.14 -5.38
C LEU A 47 7.56 6.76 -4.76
N ILE A 48 6.44 7.23 -5.35
CA ILE A 48 5.12 6.91 -4.81
C ILE A 48 4.75 5.43 -5.05
N ILE A 49 5.13 4.86 -6.20
CA ILE A 49 4.94 3.43 -6.48
C ILE A 49 5.68 2.60 -5.43
N ASN A 50 6.96 2.88 -5.21
CA ASN A 50 7.77 2.20 -4.20
C ASN A 50 7.16 2.33 -2.81
N ALA A 51 6.67 3.52 -2.44
CA ALA A 51 6.03 3.73 -1.15
C ALA A 51 4.76 2.87 -0.95
N ILE A 52 3.92 2.77 -1.99
CA ILE A 52 2.72 1.90 -1.98
C ILE A 52 3.11 0.43 -1.88
N GLU A 53 4.10 -0.01 -2.67
CA GLU A 53 4.59 -1.39 -2.67
C GLU A 53 5.19 -1.79 -1.31
N LYS A 54 5.90 -0.87 -0.65
CA LYS A 54 6.48 -1.10 0.67
C LYS A 54 5.40 -1.32 1.74
N ILE A 55 4.32 -0.55 1.69
CA ILE A 55 3.14 -0.76 2.54
C ILE A 55 2.51 -2.13 2.24
N GLY A 56 2.30 -2.44 0.96
CA GLY A 56 1.73 -3.71 0.54
C GLY A 56 2.55 -4.91 1.00
N LYS A 57 3.88 -4.82 0.89
CA LYS A 57 4.79 -5.84 1.43
C LYS A 57 4.66 -5.97 2.94
N SER A 58 4.65 -4.86 3.69
CA SER A 58 4.50 -4.91 5.15
C SER A 58 3.18 -5.55 5.58
N ILE A 59 2.07 -5.18 4.92
CA ILE A 59 0.75 -5.78 5.20
C ILE A 59 0.74 -7.26 4.84
N TYR A 60 1.28 -7.61 3.68
CA TYR A 60 1.37 -9.00 3.23
C TYR A 60 2.15 -9.86 4.23
N GLU A 61 3.30 -9.39 4.70
CA GLU A 61 4.12 -10.09 5.69
C GLU A 61 3.38 -10.26 7.03
N ARG A 62 2.65 -9.23 7.50
CA ARG A 62 1.82 -9.33 8.71
C ARG A 62 0.70 -10.36 8.56
N PHE A 63 0.01 -10.36 7.42
CA PHE A 63 -1.07 -11.32 7.16
C PHE A 63 -0.55 -12.74 6.99
N LEU A 64 0.59 -12.91 6.32
CA LEU A 64 1.25 -14.20 6.17
C LEU A 64 1.70 -14.76 7.52
N ALA A 65 2.19 -13.92 8.42
CA ALA A 65 2.58 -14.34 9.77
C ALA A 65 1.39 -14.80 10.62
N LEU A 66 0.19 -14.34 10.31
CA LEU A 66 -1.06 -14.78 10.94
C LEU A 66 -1.68 -16.00 10.23
N ALA A 67 -1.09 -16.46 9.12
CA ALA A 67 -1.70 -17.47 8.27
C ALA A 67 -1.58 -18.88 8.83
N ASP A 68 -2.65 -19.30 9.50
CA ASP A 68 -2.93 -20.66 9.90
C ASP A 68 -4.30 -21.13 9.38
N GLU A 69 -4.66 -22.39 9.68
CA GLU A 69 -5.92 -23.01 9.24
C GLU A 69 -7.17 -22.40 9.91
N ASP A 70 -7.00 -21.78 11.09
CA ASP A 70 -8.10 -21.26 11.92
C ASP A 70 -8.09 -19.72 12.02
N MET A 71 -7.44 -19.06 11.07
CA MET A 71 -7.16 -17.63 11.11
C MET A 71 -8.46 -16.81 11.28
N GLU A 72 -8.55 -16.08 12.39
CA GLU A 72 -9.71 -15.23 12.65
C GLU A 72 -9.64 -13.90 11.91
N LEU A 73 -10.79 -13.45 11.41
CA LEU A 73 -10.92 -12.15 10.75
C LEU A 73 -10.45 -10.99 11.65
N GLU A 74 -10.68 -11.08 12.96
CA GLU A 74 -10.28 -10.06 13.92
C GLU A 74 -8.76 -9.81 13.89
N TYR A 75 -7.93 -10.86 13.83
CA TYR A 75 -6.47 -10.70 13.77
C TYR A 75 -6.03 -10.00 12.48
N ILE A 76 -6.65 -10.34 11.35
CA ILE A 76 -6.38 -9.67 10.06
C ILE A 76 -6.83 -8.22 10.07
N LEU A 77 -8.02 -7.93 10.62
CA LEU A 77 -8.51 -6.57 10.76
C LEU A 77 -7.59 -5.74 11.65
N ASN A 78 -7.17 -6.27 12.80
CA ASN A 78 -6.24 -5.60 13.70
C ASN A 78 -4.89 -5.34 13.03
N ALA A 79 -4.30 -6.35 12.36
CA ALA A 79 -3.06 -6.17 11.61
C ALA A 79 -3.18 -5.11 10.49
N HIS A 80 -4.35 -5.04 9.83
CA HIS A 80 -4.61 -4.03 8.82
C HIS A 80 -4.75 -2.62 9.41
N LEU A 81 -5.49 -2.49 10.53
CA LEU A 81 -5.66 -1.22 11.23
C LEU A 81 -4.33 -0.70 11.78
N GLU A 82 -3.47 -1.57 12.31
CA GLU A 82 -2.12 -1.18 12.74
C GLU A 82 -1.27 -0.69 11.56
N ALA A 83 -1.39 -1.30 10.38
CA ALA A 83 -0.73 -0.79 9.18
C ALA A 83 -1.29 0.58 8.74
N ILE A 84 -2.61 0.79 8.82
CA ILE A 84 -3.22 2.09 8.52
C ILE A 84 -2.69 3.17 9.47
N LYS A 85 -2.62 2.89 10.78
CA LYS A 85 -2.08 3.82 11.77
C LYS A 85 -0.61 4.15 11.52
N GLU A 86 0.22 3.15 11.22
CA GLU A 86 1.65 3.34 10.97
C GLU A 86 1.93 4.20 9.72
N TYR A 87 1.09 4.06 8.70
CA TYR A 87 1.24 4.75 7.42
C TYR A 87 0.14 5.80 7.16
N GLU A 88 -0.44 6.36 8.24
CA GLU A 88 -1.63 7.21 8.17
C GLU A 88 -1.54 8.34 7.14
N PRO A 89 -0.47 9.16 7.07
CA PRO A 89 -0.40 10.26 6.11
C PRO A 89 -0.48 9.78 4.65
N LEU A 90 0.15 8.64 4.36
CA LEU A 90 0.15 8.07 3.02
C LEU A 90 -1.20 7.41 2.69
N TYR A 91 -1.86 6.77 3.66
CA TYR A 91 -3.22 6.25 3.49
C TYR A 91 -4.24 7.35 3.23
N TYR A 92 -4.18 8.44 4.01
CA TYR A 92 -5.03 9.61 3.81
C TYR A 92 -4.84 10.17 2.39
N PHE A 93 -3.58 10.34 1.97
CA PHE A 93 -3.24 10.77 0.62
C PHE A 93 -3.82 9.84 -0.47
N MET A 94 -3.69 8.52 -0.33
CA MET A 94 -4.23 7.57 -1.32
C MET A 94 -5.76 7.65 -1.44
N VAL A 95 -6.47 7.87 -0.32
CA VAL A 95 -7.93 8.03 -0.32
C VAL A 95 -8.34 9.37 -0.93
N ALA A 96 -7.64 10.45 -0.58
CA ALA A 96 -7.98 11.81 -1.02
C ALA A 96 -7.60 12.09 -2.49
N GLU A 97 -6.43 11.62 -2.92
CA GLU A 97 -5.83 11.98 -4.22
C GLU A 97 -5.54 10.78 -5.11
N GLY A 98 -5.91 9.55 -4.73
CA GLY A 98 -5.61 8.34 -5.49
C GLY A 98 -6.08 8.38 -6.95
N VAL A 99 -7.15 9.14 -7.24
CA VAL A 99 -7.66 9.33 -8.61
C VAL A 99 -6.74 10.18 -9.49
N PHE A 100 -5.96 11.08 -8.89
CA PHE A 100 -5.01 11.97 -9.58
C PHE A 100 -3.62 11.35 -9.72
N LEU A 101 -3.39 10.19 -9.10
CA LEU A 101 -2.14 9.45 -9.28
C LEU A 101 -1.96 9.05 -10.74
N PRO A 102 -0.71 8.98 -11.24
CA PRO A 102 -0.40 8.38 -12.53
C PRO A 102 -0.85 6.92 -12.59
N GLU A 103 -1.11 6.42 -13.81
CA GLU A 103 -1.67 5.08 -14.04
C GLU A 103 -0.93 3.96 -13.29
N GLN A 104 0.40 3.96 -13.34
CA GLN A 104 1.23 2.95 -12.69
C GLN A 104 1.06 2.95 -11.16
N ALA A 105 0.96 4.13 -10.55
CA ALA A 105 0.73 4.28 -9.11
C ALA A 105 -0.71 3.88 -8.73
N ARG A 106 -1.70 4.18 -9.57
CA ARG A 106 -3.08 3.69 -9.39
C ARG A 106 -3.16 2.17 -9.44
N THR A 107 -2.43 1.55 -10.37
CA THR A 107 -2.33 0.08 -10.46
C THR A 107 -1.72 -0.51 -9.20
N ALA A 108 -0.61 0.04 -8.70
CA ALA A 108 0.00 -0.38 -7.44
C ALA A 108 -0.99 -0.26 -6.26
N PHE A 109 -1.71 0.85 -6.18
CA PHE A 109 -2.73 1.06 -5.14
C PHE A 109 -3.89 0.05 -5.26
N PHE A 110 -4.36 -0.21 -6.48
CA PHE A 110 -5.38 -1.22 -6.72
C PHE A 110 -4.92 -2.62 -6.30
N VAL A 111 -3.67 -3.00 -6.61
CA VAL A 111 -3.09 -4.28 -6.18
C VAL A 111 -3.07 -4.40 -4.66
N LEU A 112 -2.64 -3.34 -3.95
CA LEU A 112 -2.68 -3.26 -2.49
C LEU A 112 -4.10 -3.54 -1.95
N GLN A 113 -5.10 -2.80 -2.43
CA GLN A 113 -6.50 -2.94 -2.00
C GLN A 113 -7.05 -4.35 -2.27
N ASN A 114 -6.72 -4.92 -3.44
CA ASN A 114 -7.15 -6.28 -3.77
C ASN A 114 -6.49 -7.35 -2.91
N GLY A 115 -5.22 -7.17 -2.56
CA GLY A 115 -4.51 -8.07 -1.64
C GLY A 115 -5.17 -8.07 -0.27
N ILE A 116 -5.46 -6.89 0.27
CA ILE A 116 -6.16 -6.76 1.56
C ILE A 116 -7.52 -7.45 1.51
N ARG A 117 -8.32 -7.17 0.48
CA ARG A 117 -9.64 -7.79 0.28
C ARG A 117 -9.55 -9.31 0.17
N HIS A 118 -8.54 -9.84 -0.52
CA HIS A 118 -8.32 -11.28 -0.66
C HIS A 118 -8.11 -11.94 0.71
N TRP A 119 -7.25 -11.38 1.55
CA TRP A 119 -6.98 -11.91 2.88
C TRP A 119 -8.19 -11.83 3.81
N MET A 120 -8.93 -10.71 3.80
CA MET A 120 -10.18 -10.59 4.55
C MET A 120 -11.25 -11.61 4.10
N LYS A 121 -11.35 -11.87 2.79
CA LYS A 121 -12.28 -12.89 2.28
C LYS A 121 -11.88 -14.30 2.73
N LYS A 122 -10.59 -14.62 2.63
CA LYS A 122 -10.05 -15.93 3.00
C LYS A 122 -10.35 -16.29 4.45
N THR A 123 -10.29 -15.35 5.39
CA THR A 123 -10.67 -15.58 6.79
C THR A 123 -12.17 -15.68 7.00
N SER A 124 -12.95 -14.82 6.34
CA SER A 124 -14.41 -14.84 6.45
C SER A 124 -15.03 -16.15 5.96
N SER A 125 -14.46 -16.80 4.93
CA SER A 125 -14.98 -18.05 4.36
C SER A 125 -14.81 -19.29 5.25
N HIS A 126 -13.94 -19.24 6.27
CA HIS A 126 -13.80 -20.35 7.23
C HIS A 126 -14.96 -20.39 8.24
N LYS A 127 -15.57 -19.23 8.57
CA LYS A 127 -16.79 -19.13 9.40
C LYS A 127 -18.08 -18.87 8.60
N CYS A 128 -18.00 -18.42 7.34
CA CYS A 128 -19.17 -18.16 6.46
C CYS A 128 -19.61 -19.38 5.62
N ARG A 129 -19.65 -20.59 6.19
CA ARG A 129 -20.50 -21.65 5.61
C ARG A 129 -21.96 -21.52 6.04
N ASP A 130 -22.23 -20.89 7.18
CA ASP A 130 -23.56 -20.99 7.80
C ASP A 130 -24.39 -19.69 7.78
N VAL A 131 -23.86 -18.54 7.31
CA VAL A 131 -24.55 -17.24 7.55
C VAL A 131 -24.56 -16.22 6.39
N CYS A 132 -23.92 -16.43 5.23
CA CYS A 132 -23.83 -15.36 4.22
C CYS A 132 -24.54 -15.68 2.88
N PRO A 133 -25.66 -15.00 2.53
CA PRO A 133 -26.43 -15.24 1.31
C PRO A 133 -25.85 -14.59 0.05
N PHE A 134 -24.67 -13.94 0.12
CA PHE A 134 -24.03 -13.31 -1.04
C PHE A 134 -22.81 -14.09 -1.50
N ASN A 135 -23.04 -14.92 -2.52
CA ASN A 135 -22.04 -15.75 -3.18
C ASN A 135 -21.16 -14.88 -4.10
N PHE A 136 -19.97 -14.48 -3.65
CA PHE A 136 -18.98 -13.83 -4.50
C PHE A 136 -17.95 -14.85 -4.99
N GLY A 137 -18.26 -15.41 -6.17
CA GLY A 137 -17.46 -16.37 -6.90
C GLY A 137 -16.04 -15.89 -7.21
N THR A 138 -15.19 -16.91 -7.26
CA THR A 138 -13.82 -17.00 -7.76
C THR A 138 -13.46 -16.06 -8.90
N GLU A 139 -12.51 -15.15 -8.68
CA GLU A 139 -11.65 -14.64 -9.76
C GLU A 139 -10.45 -13.91 -9.15
N ASN A 140 -9.28 -14.56 -9.09
CA ASN A 140 -8.02 -13.82 -9.01
C ASN A 140 -6.81 -14.62 -9.51
N ARG A 141 -6.76 -14.88 -10.82
CA ARG A 141 -5.56 -15.40 -11.52
C ARG A 141 -4.44 -14.36 -11.69
N ILE A 142 -4.66 -13.11 -11.25
CA ILE A 142 -3.70 -12.01 -11.38
C ILE A 142 -2.62 -12.10 -10.28
N PHE A 143 -2.99 -12.55 -9.07
CA PHE A 143 -2.05 -12.66 -7.94
C PHE A 143 -0.96 -13.73 -8.17
N GLU A 144 -1.29 -14.86 -8.81
CA GLU A 144 -0.32 -15.94 -9.07
C GLU A 144 0.74 -15.58 -10.12
N ARG A 145 0.48 -14.59 -10.99
CA ARG A 145 1.44 -14.16 -12.02
C ARG A 145 2.43 -13.10 -11.54
N LEU A 146 2.12 -12.40 -10.45
CA LEU A 146 2.96 -11.31 -9.92
C LEU A 146 3.97 -11.79 -8.86
N LEU A 147 3.94 -13.07 -8.47
CA LEU A 147 4.84 -13.68 -7.49
C LEU A 147 5.78 -14.75 -8.10
N LYS A 148 5.94 -14.76 -9.42
CA LYS A 148 7.00 -15.49 -10.14
C LYS A 148 7.92 -14.49 -10.81
#